data_AF-A0A7X4GKP7-F1
#
_entry.id   AF-A0A7X4GKP7-F1
#
_cell.length_a   1.000
_cell.length_b   1.000
_cell.length_c   1.000
_cell.angle_alpha   90.00
_cell.angle_beta   90.00
_cell.angle_gamma   90.00
#
_symmetry.space_group_name_H-M   'P 1'
#
loop_
_entity.id
_entity.type
_entity.pdbx_description
1 polymer ?
#
loop_
_entity_poly.entity_id
_entity_poly.type
_entity_poly.pdbx_seq_one_letter_code
_entity_poly.pdbx_strand_id
1 'polypeptide(L)'
;MAEETTLRRLPRRVKAARGFTYLSLIIVVAIVAMVTASAIKLGSVLQRSRAEQELLDIGAAFSDALKSYADATPQGMPTQPPSLKDLLKDPRFPGMRRHLRKIFVDPMTGKAEWGIVYLGDKMGVLAVYSLSDARPVKIGNFPARYSGFAGKSRISEWKFAIATEAPRTIENSENQAQVAQSVPALQQNNAQTPQISAAPNSTVAVTADEAEKSTLPAPDEPVSHSEQAPATEPEKPPAEPVLE
;
A
#
# COMPACT_ATOMS: atom_id res chain seq x y z
N MET A 1 49.11 -91.35 40.75
CA MET A 1 49.07 -90.17 41.63
C MET A 1 49.48 -89.00 40.75
N ALA A 2 48.51 -88.24 40.21
CA ALA A 2 48.03 -86.95 40.74
C ALA A 2 49.02 -85.83 40.31
N GLU A 3 48.66 -84.74 39.65
CA GLU A 3 47.48 -83.88 39.78
C GLU A 3 47.18 -83.08 38.49
N GLU A 4 45.91 -82.97 38.11
CA GLU A 4 45.44 -82.01 37.10
C GLU A 4 45.23 -80.63 37.74
N THR A 5 46.07 -79.66 37.37
CA THR A 5 45.95 -78.28 37.83
C THR A 5 44.83 -77.55 37.08
N THR A 6 43.61 -77.58 37.62
CA THR A 6 42.45 -76.86 37.09
C THR A 6 42.54 -75.37 37.44
N LEU A 7 43.00 -74.55 36.51
CA LEU A 7 42.99 -73.09 36.64
C LEU A 7 41.56 -72.54 36.54
N ARG A 8 40.94 -72.24 37.69
CA ARG A 8 39.67 -71.50 37.76
C ARG A 8 39.88 -70.06 37.28
N ARG A 9 39.41 -69.74 36.06
CA ARG A 9 39.22 -68.35 35.63
C ARG A 9 38.07 -67.73 36.43
N LEU A 10 38.38 -66.69 37.20
CA LEU A 10 37.35 -65.86 37.84
C LEU A 10 36.66 -64.96 36.78
N PRO A 11 35.33 -64.82 36.82
CA PRO A 11 34.63 -63.92 35.92
C PRO A 11 34.97 -62.46 36.25
N ARG A 12 35.56 -61.76 35.29
CA ARG A 12 35.86 -60.32 35.37
C ARG A 12 34.52 -59.58 35.27
N ARG A 13 33.98 -59.08 36.39
CA ARG A 13 32.79 -58.22 36.39
C ARG A 13 33.12 -56.92 35.65
N VAL A 14 32.53 -56.75 34.46
CA VAL A 14 32.52 -55.47 33.74
C VAL A 14 31.59 -54.53 34.51
N LYS A 15 32.12 -53.46 35.11
CA LYS A 15 31.30 -52.41 35.71
C LYS A 15 30.60 -51.66 34.58
N ALA A 16 29.28 -51.79 34.48
CA ALA A 16 28.48 -50.99 33.55
C ALA A 16 28.62 -49.51 33.91
N ALA A 17 29.10 -48.71 32.96
CA ALA A 17 29.29 -47.27 33.10
C ALA A 17 27.92 -46.56 33.18
N ARG A 18 27.45 -46.30 34.41
CA ARG A 18 26.16 -45.64 34.70
C ARG A 18 26.17 -44.12 34.49
N GLY A 19 27.32 -43.50 34.23
CA GLY A 19 27.46 -42.05 34.08
C GLY A 19 27.30 -41.51 32.64
N PHE A 20 27.45 -42.37 31.62
CA PHE A 20 27.40 -41.93 30.22
C PHE A 20 25.99 -41.49 29.80
N THR A 21 24.95 -42.15 30.31
CA THR A 21 23.56 -41.79 30.00
C THR A 21 23.18 -40.39 30.48
N TYR A 22 23.69 -39.99 31.65
CA TYR A 22 23.50 -38.64 32.17
C TYR A 22 24.21 -37.60 31.31
N LEU A 23 25.45 -37.88 30.90
CA LEU A 23 26.20 -37.00 30.01
C LEU A 23 25.53 -36.86 28.64
N SER A 24 25.08 -37.97 28.04
CA SER A 24 24.34 -37.93 26.78
C SER A 24 23.03 -37.16 26.91
N LEU A 25 22.34 -37.28 28.05
CA LEU A 25 21.08 -36.56 28.29
C LEU A 25 21.30 -35.05 28.40
N ILE A 26 22.33 -34.61 29.13
CA ILE A 26 22.70 -33.18 29.19
C ILE A 26 23.05 -32.65 27.81
N ILE A 27 23.83 -33.40 27.02
CA ILE A 27 24.22 -32.99 25.67
C ILE A 27 22.98 -32.87 24.77
N VAL A 28 22.06 -33.84 24.81
CA VAL A 28 20.81 -33.80 24.03
C VAL A 28 19.96 -32.59 24.45
N VAL A 29 19.78 -32.37 25.75
CA VAL A 29 19.03 -31.20 26.25
C VAL A 29 19.69 -29.89 25.82
N ALA A 30 21.03 -29.81 25.87
CA ALA A 30 21.77 -28.64 25.41
C ALA A 30 21.59 -28.39 23.89
N ILE A 31 21.62 -29.45 23.08
CA ILE A 31 21.38 -29.34 21.63
C ILE A 31 19.94 -28.88 21.36
N VAL A 32 18.95 -29.45 22.04
CA VAL A 32 17.53 -29.05 21.90
C VAL A 32 17.32 -27.59 22.30
N ALA A 33 17.93 -27.16 23.41
CA ALA A 33 17.87 -25.76 23.85
C ALA A 33 18.51 -24.82 22.82
N MET A 34 19.66 -25.19 22.25
CA MET A 34 20.36 -24.38 21.24
C MET A 34 19.56 -24.25 19.95
N VAL A 35 18.97 -25.34 19.46
CA VAL A 35 18.13 -25.32 18.24
C VAL A 35 16.89 -24.44 18.46
N THR A 36 16.22 -24.59 19.61
CA THR A 36 14.99 -23.82 19.92
C THR A 36 15.24 -22.32 19.98
N ALA A 37 16.38 -21.88 20.52
CA ALA A 37 16.73 -20.46 20.65
C ALA A 37 16.90 -19.74 19.28
N SER A 38 17.17 -20.47 18.20
CA SER A 38 17.45 -19.89 16.89
C SER A 38 16.22 -19.41 16.11
N ALA A 39 15.02 -19.87 16.45
CA ALA A 39 13.80 -19.65 15.65
C ALA A 39 13.14 -18.26 15.80
N ILE A 40 13.57 -17.42 16.74
CA ILE A 40 12.76 -16.28 17.23
C ILE A 40 12.84 -15.02 16.33
N LYS A 41 13.84 -14.89 15.45
CA LYS A 41 14.14 -13.60 14.78
C LYS A 41 13.30 -13.28 13.54
N LEU A 42 12.55 -14.22 12.97
CA LEU A 42 11.81 -14.00 11.72
C LEU A 42 10.50 -13.19 11.87
N GLY A 43 9.94 -13.12 13.08
CA GLY A 43 8.63 -12.49 13.30
C GLY A 43 8.61 -10.97 13.08
N SER A 44 9.71 -10.27 13.39
CA SER A 44 9.74 -8.80 13.37
C SER A 44 9.67 -8.21 11.96
N VAL A 45 10.35 -8.84 11.00
CA VAL A 45 10.31 -8.40 9.59
C VAL A 45 8.93 -8.63 8.99
N LEU A 46 8.31 -9.78 9.28
CA LEU A 46 6.97 -10.10 8.80
C LEU A 46 5.92 -9.13 9.37
N GLN A 47 6.00 -8.82 10.67
CA GLN A 47 5.11 -7.86 11.30
C GLN A 47 5.25 -6.46 10.67
N ARG A 48 6.49 -6.01 10.42
CA ARG A 48 6.75 -4.72 9.78
C ARG A 48 6.21 -4.67 8.35
N SER A 49 6.42 -5.74 7.58
CA SER A 49 5.87 -5.84 6.22
C SER A 49 4.33 -5.79 6.21
N ARG A 50 3.67 -6.38 7.21
CA ARG A 50 2.20 -6.31 7.35
C ARG A 50 1.74 -4.89 7.70
N ALA A 51 2.42 -4.24 8.64
CA ALA A 51 2.13 -2.85 9.01
C ALA A 51 2.31 -1.89 7.81
N GLU A 52 3.34 -2.10 6.98
CA GLU A 52 3.54 -1.32 5.75
C GLU A 52 2.44 -1.56 4.71
N GLN A 53 1.97 -2.80 4.56
CA GLN A 53 0.86 -3.10 3.66
C GLN A 53 -0.44 -2.45 4.15
N GLU A 54 -0.74 -2.56 5.44
CA GLU A 54 -1.88 -1.89 6.06
C GLU A 54 -1.78 -0.36 5.91
N LEU A 55 -0.57 0.21 6.01
CA LEU A 55 -0.34 1.63 5.76
C LEU A 55 -0.70 2.03 4.33
N LEU A 56 -0.35 1.22 3.33
CA LEU A 56 -0.72 1.48 1.93
C LEU A 56 -2.24 1.38 1.72
N ASP A 57 -2.91 0.44 2.37
CA ASP A 57 -4.38 0.29 2.30
C ASP A 57 -5.10 1.47 2.96
N ILE A 58 -4.63 1.90 4.14
CA ILE A 58 -5.13 3.09 4.82
C ILE A 58 -4.86 4.35 3.96
N GLY A 59 -3.67 4.42 3.38
CA GLY A 59 -3.29 5.48 2.45
C GLY A 59 -4.20 5.54 1.23
N ALA A 60 -4.64 4.39 0.70
CA ALA A 60 -5.65 4.33 -0.36
C ALA A 60 -6.97 4.93 0.09
N ALA A 61 -7.45 4.58 1.29
CA ALA A 61 -8.67 5.15 1.85
C ALA A 61 -8.59 6.67 2.02
N PHE A 62 -7.44 7.22 2.41
CA PHE A 62 -7.23 8.67 2.47
C PHE A 62 -7.22 9.33 1.08
N SER A 63 -6.46 8.78 0.13
CA SER A 63 -6.43 9.26 -1.26
C SER A 63 -7.82 9.26 -1.88
N ASP A 64 -8.59 8.19 -1.69
CA ASP A 64 -9.94 8.03 -2.22
C ASP A 64 -10.93 8.99 -1.53
N ALA A 65 -10.76 9.24 -0.23
CA ALA A 65 -11.56 10.24 0.48
C ALA A 65 -11.28 11.67 0.01
N LEU A 66 -9.99 12.02 -0.19
CA LEU A 66 -9.60 13.32 -0.75
C LEU A 66 -10.17 13.49 -2.17
N LYS A 67 -10.11 12.43 -2.98
CA LYS A 67 -10.70 12.42 -4.32
C LYS A 67 -12.21 12.59 -4.26
N SER A 68 -12.89 11.86 -3.39
CA SER A 68 -14.34 11.95 -3.22
C SER A 68 -14.78 13.35 -2.75
N TYR A 69 -14.00 13.99 -1.89
CA TYR A 69 -14.24 15.37 -1.46
C TYR A 69 -14.07 16.35 -2.62
N ALA A 70 -13.00 16.17 -3.39
CA ALA A 70 -12.72 16.94 -4.60
C ALA A 70 -13.86 16.84 -5.62
N ASP A 71 -14.30 15.62 -5.92
CA ASP A 71 -15.36 15.33 -6.89
C ASP A 71 -16.74 15.84 -6.42
N ALA A 72 -16.97 15.95 -5.10
CA ALA A 72 -18.19 16.52 -4.53
C ALA A 72 -18.19 18.05 -4.48
N THR A 73 -17.05 18.70 -4.75
CA THR A 73 -16.92 20.16 -4.66
C THR A 73 -17.54 20.83 -5.89
N PRO A 74 -18.51 21.76 -5.71
CA PRO A 74 -19.03 22.56 -6.81
C PRO A 74 -17.95 23.46 -7.44
N GLN A 75 -18.11 23.78 -8.72
CA GLN A 75 -17.19 24.66 -9.44
C GLN A 75 -17.08 26.03 -8.74
N GLY A 76 -15.85 26.51 -8.55
CA GLY A 76 -15.55 27.80 -7.89
C GLY A 76 -15.27 27.72 -6.37
N MET A 77 -15.38 26.54 -5.76
CA MET A 77 -14.96 26.30 -4.36
C MET A 77 -13.63 25.55 -4.28
N PRO A 78 -12.89 25.66 -3.15
CA PRO A 78 -11.63 24.96 -2.98
C PRO A 78 -11.86 23.45 -2.94
N THR A 79 -11.19 22.73 -3.84
CA THR A 79 -11.32 21.28 -4.04
C THR A 79 -10.71 20.45 -2.90
N GLN A 80 -9.80 21.03 -2.13
CA GLN A 80 -9.16 20.39 -0.99
C GLN A 80 -9.88 20.72 0.33
N PRO A 81 -10.06 19.74 1.23
CA PRO A 81 -10.64 20.00 2.54
C PRO A 81 -9.67 20.81 3.41
N PRO A 82 -10.14 21.73 4.26
CA PRO A 82 -9.25 22.50 5.14
C PRO A 82 -8.60 21.62 6.22
N SER A 83 -9.27 20.56 6.67
CA SER A 83 -8.73 19.63 7.66
C SER A 83 -9.14 18.17 7.38
N LEU A 84 -8.44 17.21 8.00
CA LEU A 84 -8.83 15.79 7.94
C LEU A 84 -10.20 15.53 8.58
N LYS A 85 -10.65 16.39 9.50
CA LYS A 85 -11.96 16.25 10.15
C LYS A 85 -13.10 16.48 9.16
N ASP A 86 -12.88 17.33 8.16
CA ASP A 86 -13.88 17.62 7.12
C ASP A 86 -14.08 16.44 6.17
N LEU A 87 -13.13 15.51 6.10
CA LEU A 87 -13.33 14.23 5.40
C LEU A 87 -14.32 13.31 6.13
N LEU A 88 -14.45 13.43 7.46
CA LEU A 88 -15.44 12.66 8.22
C LEU A 88 -16.85 13.25 8.10
N LYS A 89 -16.93 14.58 8.07
CA LYS A 89 -18.19 15.31 8.00
C LYS A 89 -17.97 16.57 7.18
N ASP A 90 -18.43 16.55 5.95
CA ASP A 90 -18.33 17.71 5.07
C ASP A 90 -19.35 18.78 5.49
N PRO A 91 -18.93 19.98 5.91
CA PRO A 91 -19.84 21.06 6.32
C PRO A 91 -20.57 21.72 5.16
N ARG A 92 -20.19 21.45 3.90
CA ARG A 92 -20.80 22.08 2.71
C ARG A 92 -22.19 21.57 2.40
N PHE A 93 -22.53 20.38 2.89
CA PHE A 93 -23.82 19.77 2.66
C PHE A 93 -24.68 19.87 3.93
N PRO A 94 -25.98 20.21 3.81
CA PRO A 94 -26.88 20.27 4.96
C PRO A 94 -27.15 18.88 5.59
N GLY A 95 -26.82 17.80 4.89
CA GLY A 95 -26.86 16.42 5.38
C GLY A 95 -25.48 15.89 5.78
N MET A 96 -25.44 14.76 6.50
CA MET A 96 -24.20 14.09 6.89
C MET A 96 -23.55 13.41 5.68
N ARG A 97 -22.65 14.11 4.99
CA ARG A 97 -21.82 13.53 3.92
C ARG A 97 -20.44 13.19 4.46
N ARG A 98 -20.06 11.91 4.33
CA ARG A 98 -18.80 11.36 4.86
C ARG A 98 -17.97 10.77 3.73
N HIS A 99 -16.75 11.28 3.55
CA HIS A 99 -15.79 10.78 2.56
C HIS A 99 -14.84 9.74 3.15
N LEU A 100 -14.58 9.82 4.46
CA LEU A 100 -13.74 8.89 5.20
C LEU A 100 -14.51 8.31 6.40
N ARG A 101 -14.46 6.99 6.60
CA ARG A 101 -15.25 6.33 7.67
C ARG A 101 -14.81 6.76 9.08
N LYS A 102 -13.51 6.88 9.30
CA LYS A 102 -12.88 7.27 10.57
C LYS A 102 -11.45 7.74 10.28
N ILE A 103 -10.85 8.50 11.20
CA ILE A 103 -9.40 8.70 11.17
C ILE A 103 -8.76 7.37 11.59
N PHE A 104 -7.99 6.78 10.69
CA PHE A 104 -7.28 5.53 10.96
C PHE A 104 -6.12 5.75 11.91
N VAL A 105 -5.76 4.70 12.64
CA VAL A 105 -4.52 4.66 13.42
C VAL A 105 -3.39 4.32 12.46
N ASP A 106 -2.28 5.05 12.53
CA ASP A 106 -1.08 4.74 11.77
C ASP A 106 -0.47 3.43 12.31
N PRO A 107 -0.37 2.35 11.51
CA PRO A 107 0.13 1.06 11.96
C PRO A 107 1.63 1.08 12.30
N MET A 108 2.37 2.10 11.86
CA MET A 108 3.79 2.25 12.16
C MET A 108 4.05 2.96 13.49
N THR A 109 3.20 3.90 13.88
CA THR A 109 3.34 4.68 15.13
C THR A 109 2.37 4.25 16.23
N GLY A 110 1.30 3.53 15.88
CA GLY A 110 0.23 3.13 16.79
C GLY A 110 -0.68 4.28 17.24
N LYS A 111 -0.59 5.45 16.60
CA LYS A 111 -1.37 6.66 16.95
C LYS A 111 -2.24 7.10 15.78
N ALA A 112 -3.38 7.74 16.06
CA ALA A 112 -4.22 8.36 15.03
C ALA A 112 -3.70 9.76 14.63
N GLU A 113 -2.39 9.94 14.63
CA GLU A 113 -1.69 11.19 14.32
C GLU A 113 -1.01 11.06 12.96
N TRP A 114 -1.34 11.98 12.06
CA TRP A 114 -0.87 11.95 10.67
C TRP A 114 -0.17 13.25 10.31
N GLY A 115 0.89 13.14 9.52
CA GLY A 115 1.49 14.26 8.83
C GLY A 115 0.58 14.73 7.71
N ILE A 116 0.46 16.05 7.54
CA ILE A 116 -0.41 16.66 6.55
C ILE A 116 0.43 17.58 5.67
N VAL A 117 0.31 17.41 4.36
CA VAL A 117 0.85 18.34 3.36
C VAL A 117 -0.29 19.26 2.94
N TYR A 118 -0.09 20.56 3.12
CA TYR A 118 -1.06 21.59 2.72
C TYR A 118 -0.68 22.18 1.36
N LEU A 119 -1.67 22.69 0.63
CA LEU A 119 -1.45 23.37 -0.65
C LEU A 119 -0.85 24.77 -0.47
N GLY A 120 -1.20 25.45 0.62
CA GLY A 120 -0.67 26.76 1.00
C GLY A 120 -0.27 26.82 2.48
N ASP A 121 -0.35 28.00 3.09
CA ASP A 121 -0.03 28.22 4.51
C ASP A 121 -1.12 27.62 5.43
N LYS A 122 -1.17 26.28 5.47
CA LYS A 122 -2.11 25.44 6.24
C LYS A 122 -3.55 25.42 5.73
N MET A 123 -3.76 25.78 4.47
CA MET A 123 -5.06 25.64 3.80
C MET A 123 -5.02 24.54 2.74
N GLY A 124 -6.05 23.68 2.78
CA GLY A 124 -6.26 22.62 1.81
C GLY A 124 -5.31 21.44 1.99
N VAL A 125 -5.80 20.34 2.56
CA VAL A 125 -5.07 19.08 2.67
C VAL A 125 -4.84 18.51 1.26
N LEU A 126 -3.58 18.47 0.85
CA LEU A 126 -3.15 17.93 -0.44
C LEU A 126 -2.77 16.45 -0.33
N ALA A 127 -2.04 16.10 0.74
CA ALA A 127 -1.60 14.75 0.99
C ALA A 127 -1.49 14.45 2.48
N VAL A 128 -1.53 13.17 2.81
CA VAL A 128 -1.35 12.64 4.17
C VAL A 128 -0.15 11.70 4.19
N TYR A 129 0.62 11.66 5.26
CA TYR A 129 1.76 10.75 5.42
C TYR A 129 1.93 10.29 6.87
N SER A 130 2.56 9.14 7.08
CA SER A 130 2.87 8.64 8.43
C SER A 130 4.01 9.44 9.06
N LEU A 131 3.98 9.63 10.37
CA LEU A 131 5.04 10.33 11.11
C LEU A 131 6.27 9.44 11.40
N SER A 132 6.29 8.21 10.89
CA SER A 132 7.37 7.27 11.14
C SER A 132 8.60 7.52 10.27
N ASP A 133 9.77 7.71 10.89
CA ASP A 133 11.08 7.74 10.22
C ASP A 133 11.68 6.34 9.96
N ALA A 134 10.88 5.29 10.17
CA ALA A 134 11.28 3.92 9.90
C ALA A 134 11.66 3.71 8.43
N ARG A 135 12.72 2.95 8.17
CA ARG A 135 13.09 2.51 6.80
C ARG A 135 12.05 1.55 6.23
N PRO A 136 11.54 1.74 5.01
CA PRO A 136 10.61 0.80 4.40
C PRO A 136 11.24 -0.56 4.12
N VAL A 137 10.46 -1.62 4.32
CA VAL A 137 10.75 -2.99 3.84
C VAL A 137 10.40 -3.08 2.36
N LYS A 138 9.29 -2.45 1.93
CA LYS A 138 8.90 -2.38 0.52
C LYS A 138 9.67 -1.28 -0.21
N ILE A 139 10.57 -1.68 -1.10
CA ILE A 139 11.39 -0.75 -1.90
C ILE A 139 10.88 -0.56 -3.34
N GLY A 140 9.99 -1.43 -3.82
CA GLY A 140 9.53 -1.44 -5.20
C GLY A 140 8.26 -2.27 -5.43
N ASN A 141 7.93 -2.49 -6.70
CA ASN A 141 6.68 -3.15 -7.14
C ASN A 141 5.44 -2.49 -6.50
N PHE A 142 5.39 -1.17 -6.53
CA PHE A 142 4.25 -0.41 -6.06
C PHE A 142 3.17 -0.35 -7.15
N PRO A 143 1.87 -0.34 -6.78
CA PRO A 143 0.80 -0.01 -7.71
C PRO A 143 1.06 1.36 -8.38
N ALA A 144 0.51 1.59 -9.58
CA ALA A 144 0.74 2.82 -10.34
C ALA A 144 0.49 4.10 -9.52
N ARG A 145 -0.54 4.07 -8.66
CA ARG A 145 -0.90 5.18 -7.76
C ARG A 145 0.11 5.49 -6.66
N TYR A 146 1.15 4.67 -6.49
CA TYR A 146 2.21 4.79 -5.50
C TYR A 146 3.61 4.68 -6.13
N SER A 147 3.72 4.89 -7.44
CA SER A 147 5.00 4.82 -8.17
C SER A 147 6.08 5.72 -7.55
N GLY A 148 5.71 6.90 -7.05
CA GLY A 148 6.61 7.84 -6.37
C GLY A 148 7.17 7.39 -5.02
N PHE A 149 6.77 6.22 -4.49
CA PHE A 149 7.26 5.67 -3.23
C PHE A 149 8.48 4.75 -3.41
N ALA A 150 8.72 4.28 -4.63
CA ALA A 150 9.86 3.42 -4.93
C ALA A 150 11.18 4.11 -4.58
N GLY A 151 12.06 3.39 -3.89
CA GLY A 151 13.39 3.89 -3.49
C GLY A 151 13.41 4.93 -2.37
N LYS A 152 12.27 5.30 -1.78
CA LYS A 152 12.22 6.21 -0.63
C LYS A 152 12.88 5.59 0.60
N SER A 153 13.62 6.40 1.35
CA SER A 153 14.45 5.92 2.47
C SER A 153 13.69 5.83 3.79
N ARG A 154 12.59 6.59 3.91
CA ARG A 154 11.73 6.67 5.09
C ARG A 154 10.26 6.54 4.71
N ILE A 155 9.49 5.97 5.63
CA ILE A 155 8.03 5.87 5.50
C ILE A 155 7.36 7.25 5.50
N SER A 156 7.91 8.22 6.22
CA SER A 156 7.43 9.61 6.23
C SER A 156 7.50 10.32 4.86
N GLU A 157 8.28 9.79 3.91
CA GLU A 157 8.31 10.31 2.55
C GLU A 157 7.16 9.80 1.67
N TRP A 158 6.41 8.79 2.12
CA TRP A 158 5.24 8.26 1.41
C TRP A 158 4.03 9.15 1.64
N LYS A 159 3.79 10.03 0.66
CA LYS A 159 2.70 11.00 0.67
C LYS A 159 1.50 10.49 -0.14
N PHE A 160 0.38 10.26 0.53
CA PHE A 160 -0.86 9.78 -0.06
C PHE A 160 -1.72 10.98 -0.53
N ALA A 161 -1.81 11.16 -1.86
CA ALA A 161 -2.56 12.24 -2.52
C ALA A 161 -3.61 11.70 -3.51
N ILE A 162 -4.47 12.56 -4.07
CA ILE A 162 -5.58 12.20 -5.00
C ILE A 162 -5.07 11.51 -6.27
N ALA A 163 -3.97 12.01 -6.83
CA ALA A 163 -3.26 11.44 -7.96
C ALA A 163 -1.78 11.54 -7.59
N THR A 164 -1.17 10.45 -7.13
CA THR A 164 0.29 10.45 -6.93
C THR A 164 0.95 10.34 -8.30
N GLU A 165 1.01 11.46 -9.02
CA GLU A 165 2.29 11.87 -9.59
C GLU A 165 3.05 12.50 -8.41
N ALA A 166 4.27 12.03 -8.16
CA ALA A 166 5.12 12.63 -7.13
C ALA A 166 5.14 14.16 -7.30
N PRO A 167 5.21 14.95 -6.21
CA PRO A 167 5.54 16.36 -6.36
C PRO A 167 6.80 16.41 -7.22
N ARG A 168 6.69 16.98 -8.41
CA ARG A 168 7.85 17.32 -9.23
C ARG A 168 8.65 18.25 -8.34
N THR A 169 9.69 17.72 -7.74
CA THR A 169 10.68 18.49 -7.01
C THR A 169 11.17 19.54 -8.00
N ILE A 170 10.66 20.77 -7.88
CA ILE A 170 11.25 21.93 -8.52
C ILE A 170 12.50 22.22 -7.68
N GLU A 171 13.52 21.43 -7.91
CA GLU A 171 14.85 21.63 -7.35
C GLU A 171 15.77 21.33 -8.55
N ASN A 172 16.34 22.41 -9.10
CA ASN A 172 17.36 22.44 -10.16
C ASN A 172 16.93 22.35 -11.64
N SER A 173 15.90 23.11 -12.05
CA SER A 173 15.77 23.55 -13.46
C SER A 173 16.31 24.96 -13.74
N GLU A 174 17.04 25.57 -12.81
CA GLU A 174 17.73 26.85 -13.04
C GLU A 174 19.17 26.70 -13.54
N ASN A 175 19.72 25.48 -13.65
CA ASN A 175 21.12 25.29 -14.06
C ASN A 175 21.32 24.43 -15.34
N GLN A 176 20.30 24.33 -16.19
CA GLN A 176 20.43 23.72 -17.53
C GLN A 176 20.06 24.66 -18.69
N ALA A 177 19.78 25.95 -18.41
CA ALA A 177 19.52 26.96 -19.43
C ALA A 177 20.77 27.81 -19.81
N GLN A 178 21.95 27.52 -19.25
CA GLN A 178 23.12 28.41 -19.38
C GLN A 178 24.38 27.77 -19.99
N VAL A 179 24.24 26.68 -20.75
CA VAL A 179 25.35 26.10 -21.55
C VAL A 179 25.17 26.32 -23.06
N ALA A 180 24.08 26.92 -23.51
CA ALA A 180 23.77 27.06 -24.94
C ALA A 180 23.99 28.48 -25.53
N GLN A 181 24.73 29.36 -24.87
CA GLN A 181 25.02 30.71 -25.41
C GLN A 181 26.50 31.08 -25.25
N SER A 182 27.35 30.48 -26.08
CA SER A 182 28.61 31.11 -26.52
C SER A 182 29.15 30.44 -27.79
N VAL A 183 28.55 30.78 -28.92
CA VAL A 183 29.27 30.71 -30.21
C VAL A 183 29.17 32.10 -30.84
N PRO A 184 30.29 32.82 -31.03
CA PRO A 184 30.26 34.13 -31.66
C PRO A 184 29.98 33.97 -33.15
N ALA A 185 29.03 34.78 -33.64
CA ALA A 185 28.67 34.89 -35.03
C ALA A 185 29.81 35.51 -35.87
N LEU A 186 30.09 34.90 -37.03
CA LEU A 186 30.73 35.57 -38.17
C LEU A 186 29.93 35.26 -39.45
N GLN A 187 29.11 36.25 -39.83
CA GLN A 187 29.00 36.88 -41.16
C GLN A 187 28.86 36.03 -42.45
N GLN A 188 27.64 36.08 -43.01
CA GLN A 188 27.28 36.42 -44.41
C GLN A 188 27.76 35.55 -45.59
N ASN A 189 26.82 34.96 -46.36
CA ASN A 189 26.64 35.32 -47.78
C ASN A 189 25.35 34.80 -48.43
N ASN A 190 24.76 35.69 -49.25
CA ASN A 190 23.60 35.51 -50.12
C ASN A 190 23.81 34.41 -51.19
N ALA A 191 22.75 33.69 -51.54
CA ALA A 191 22.33 33.46 -52.95
C ALA A 191 20.96 32.75 -53.05
N GLN A 192 19.99 33.46 -53.64
CA GLN A 192 19.04 33.04 -54.70
C GLN A 192 18.14 31.79 -54.55
N THR A 193 16.82 32.05 -54.56
CA THR A 193 15.72 31.19 -55.09
C THR A 193 15.88 31.09 -56.64
N PRO A 194 15.30 30.12 -57.41
CA PRO A 194 13.96 29.55 -57.18
C PRO A 194 13.61 28.11 -57.70
N GLN A 195 12.41 27.65 -57.31
CA GLN A 195 11.43 26.83 -58.08
C GLN A 195 11.28 25.28 -57.89
N ILE A 196 10.04 24.94 -57.47
CA ILE A 196 9.09 23.87 -57.89
C ILE A 196 9.44 22.39 -57.58
N SER A 197 8.66 21.75 -56.69
CA SER A 197 7.79 20.59 -57.06
C SER A 197 7.09 19.91 -55.88
N ALA A 198 5.82 19.60 -56.14
CA ALA A 198 5.04 18.44 -55.69
C ALA A 198 4.49 18.38 -54.24
N ALA A 199 3.18 18.23 -54.23
CA ALA A 199 2.26 18.04 -53.11
C ALA A 199 2.43 16.65 -52.43
N PRO A 200 1.71 16.40 -51.31
CA PRO A 200 1.90 15.26 -50.42
C PRO A 200 1.18 14.02 -50.94
N ASN A 201 1.68 12.83 -50.60
CA ASN A 201 0.90 11.66 -50.13
C ASN A 201 1.67 10.34 -50.27
N SER A 202 1.73 9.60 -49.17
CA SER A 202 1.64 8.14 -49.16
C SER A 202 0.64 7.87 -48.04
N THR A 203 -0.66 7.75 -48.30
CA THR A 203 -1.35 6.60 -48.91
C THR A 203 -0.64 5.28 -48.65
N VAL A 204 -0.99 4.65 -47.53
CA VAL A 204 -1.24 3.21 -47.54
C VAL A 204 -2.75 3.06 -47.40
N ALA A 205 -3.39 2.68 -48.50
CA ALA A 205 -4.77 2.19 -48.57
C ALA A 205 -4.91 0.98 -47.62
N VAL A 206 -5.89 0.98 -46.72
CA VAL A 206 -7.26 0.48 -46.95
C VAL A 206 -7.26 -0.94 -47.54
N THR A 207 -7.62 -1.90 -46.70
CA THR A 207 -8.61 -2.90 -47.09
C THR A 207 -9.71 -2.81 -46.05
N ALA A 208 -10.81 -2.21 -46.50
CA ALA A 208 -12.13 -2.33 -45.92
C ALA A 208 -12.79 -3.58 -46.51
N ASP A 209 -13.54 -4.29 -45.69
CA ASP A 209 -14.76 -4.98 -46.10
C ASP A 209 -15.65 -4.95 -44.84
N GLU A 210 -16.52 -3.94 -44.73
CA GLU A 210 -17.92 -4.00 -45.20
C GLU A 210 -18.71 -4.99 -44.31
N ALA A 211 -19.17 -4.51 -43.15
CA ALA A 211 -20.54 -4.04 -42.97
C ALA A 211 -21.58 -5.17 -43.09
N GLU A 212 -22.11 -5.61 -41.94
CA GLU A 212 -23.52 -5.93 -41.90
C GLU A 212 -24.19 -5.43 -40.62
N LYS A 213 -25.25 -4.69 -40.91
CA LYS A 213 -26.23 -4.02 -40.08
C LYS A 213 -27.20 -5.05 -39.52
N SER A 214 -27.36 -5.13 -38.20
CA SER A 214 -28.63 -5.50 -37.55
C SER A 214 -28.53 -5.21 -36.05
N THR A 215 -29.22 -4.17 -35.55
CA THR A 215 -30.64 -4.20 -35.13
C THR A 215 -30.80 -4.78 -33.73
N LEU A 216 -31.25 -3.91 -32.82
CA LEU A 216 -31.86 -4.17 -31.50
C LEU A 216 -32.70 -5.46 -31.47
N PRO A 217 -32.73 -6.16 -30.31
CA PRO A 217 -33.94 -6.02 -29.50
C PRO A 217 -33.70 -6.10 -27.98
N ALA A 218 -34.21 -5.12 -27.25
CA ALA A 218 -35.08 -5.36 -26.10
C ALA A 218 -36.50 -5.01 -26.59
N PRO A 219 -37.61 -5.61 -26.11
CA PRO A 219 -37.87 -6.03 -24.73
C PRO A 219 -38.61 -7.38 -24.57
N ASP A 220 -38.47 -8.06 -23.43
CA ASP A 220 -39.48 -9.00 -22.94
C ASP A 220 -39.44 -9.01 -21.40
N GLU A 221 -40.30 -8.20 -20.81
CA GLU A 221 -41.08 -8.53 -19.61
C GLU A 221 -42.54 -8.63 -20.10
N PRO A 222 -43.49 -9.36 -19.45
CA PRO A 222 -43.51 -9.73 -18.03
C PRO A 222 -44.05 -11.15 -17.74
N VAL A 223 -43.65 -11.80 -16.65
CA VAL A 223 -44.59 -12.69 -15.93
C VAL A 223 -44.37 -12.58 -14.42
N SER A 224 -45.41 -12.06 -13.80
CA SER A 224 -45.71 -11.98 -12.39
C SER A 224 -45.85 -13.37 -11.75
N HIS A 225 -45.16 -13.59 -10.62
CA HIS A 225 -45.72 -14.39 -9.54
C HIS A 225 -45.64 -13.59 -8.24
N SER A 226 -46.84 -13.27 -7.77
CA SER A 226 -47.18 -12.62 -6.52
C SER A 226 -46.80 -13.43 -5.29
N GLU A 227 -46.87 -12.74 -4.16
CA GLU A 227 -47.37 -13.23 -2.87
C GLU A 227 -46.41 -14.10 -2.01
N GLN A 228 -45.69 -13.47 -1.08
CA GLN A 228 -46.11 -13.42 0.33
C GLN A 228 -45.00 -12.85 1.25
N ALA A 229 -45.26 -11.66 1.79
CA ALA A 229 -44.92 -11.34 3.17
C ALA A 229 -46.09 -11.83 4.06
N PRO A 230 -45.85 -12.07 5.36
CA PRO A 230 -46.00 -11.00 6.36
C PRO A 230 -44.83 -11.01 7.37
N ALA A 231 -44.25 -9.87 7.74
CA ALA A 231 -44.76 -8.94 8.75
C ALA A 231 -45.04 -9.60 10.11
N THR A 232 -44.09 -9.46 11.04
CA THR A 232 -44.41 -9.27 12.47
C THR A 232 -43.52 -8.18 13.05
N GLU A 233 -44.21 -7.16 13.55
CA GLU A 233 -43.82 -5.90 14.20
C GLU A 233 -43.24 -6.16 15.64
N PRO A 234 -42.66 -5.16 16.34
CA PRO A 234 -41.64 -5.32 17.38
C PRO A 234 -42.21 -5.45 18.80
N GLU A 235 -41.40 -5.99 19.70
CA GLU A 235 -41.70 -6.00 21.14
C GLU A 235 -40.55 -5.38 21.95
N LYS A 236 -40.90 -4.32 22.69
CA LYS A 236 -40.19 -3.68 23.80
C LYS A 236 -41.31 -3.21 24.76
N PRO A 237 -41.14 -3.09 26.10
CA PRO A 237 -40.27 -3.74 27.10
C PRO A 237 -41.10 -4.37 28.26
N PRO A 238 -40.47 -4.81 29.36
CA PRO A 238 -40.88 -4.30 30.69
C PRO A 238 -39.65 -3.86 31.52
N ALA A 239 -39.66 -2.65 32.10
CA ALA A 239 -40.13 -2.30 33.45
C ALA A 239 -39.21 -2.83 34.58
N GLU A 240 -38.76 -1.88 35.40
CA GLU A 240 -37.82 -2.00 36.53
C GLU A 240 -38.22 -3.03 37.59
N PRO A 241 -37.31 -3.33 38.53
CA PRO A 241 -37.63 -2.88 39.88
C PRO A 241 -36.52 -2.09 40.55
N VAL A 242 -36.96 -0.99 41.17
CA VAL A 242 -36.29 -0.23 42.23
C VAL A 242 -35.92 -1.17 43.37
N LEU A 243 -34.67 -1.09 43.83
CA LEU A 243 -34.25 -1.58 45.14
C LEU A 243 -33.55 -0.42 45.87
N GLU A 244 -33.98 -0.26 47.13
CA GLU A 244 -33.52 0.66 48.18
C GLU A 244 -32.00 0.88 48.28
#